data_AF-A0A2T5BTE2-F1
#
_entry.id   AF-A0A2T5BTE2-F1
#
_cell.length_a   1.000
_cell.length_b   1.000
_cell.length_c   1.000
_cell.angle_alpha   90.00
_cell.angle_beta   90.00
_cell.angle_gamma   90.00
#
_symmetry.space_group_name_H-M   'P 1'
#
loop_
_entity.id
_entity.type
_entity.pdbx_description
1 polymer ?
#
loop_
_entity_poly.entity_id
_entity_poly.type
_entity_poly.pdbx_seq_one_letter_code
_entity_poly.pdbx_strand_id
1 'polypeptide(L)' 'MPIEEMCARIVAFARHCGHDGMAPHNAAQSRGWLDDVGHPTKDGRALLDALREQDNTRGIFRAVI' A
#
# COMPACT_ATOMS: atom_id res chain seq x y z
N MET A 1 5.77 -6.21 -10.66
CA MET A 1 4.41 -5.73 -10.37
C MET A 1 4.07 -4.62 -11.34
N PRO A 2 2.94 -4.69 -12.07
CA PRO A 2 2.43 -3.59 -12.90
C PRO A 2 2.02 -2.36 -12.09
N ILE A 3 2.01 -1.16 -12.68
CA ILE A 3 1.64 0.09 -11.98
C ILE A 3 0.20 0.04 -11.45
N GLU A 4 -0.73 -0.53 -12.23
CA GLU A 4 -2.13 -0.68 -11.81
C GLU A 4 -2.26 -1.54 -10.55
N GLU A 5 -1.47 -2.62 -10.45
CA GLU A 5 -1.42 -3.49 -9.28
C GLU A 5 -0.80 -2.78 -8.06
N MET A 6 0.22 -1.94 -8.29
CA MET A 6 0.81 -1.09 -7.24
C MET A 6 -0.23 -0.14 -6.66
N CYS A 7 -0.98 0.56 -7.52
CA CYS A 7 -2.03 1.48 -7.10
C CYS A 7 -3.12 0.77 -6.32
N ALA A 8 -3.62 -0.37 -6.81
CA ALA A 8 -4.64 -1.13 -6.12
C ALA A 8 -4.20 -1.54 -4.69
N ARG A 9 -2.95 -1.97 -4.52
CA ARG A 9 -2.39 -2.32 -3.21
C ARG A 9 -2.23 -1.11 -2.28
N ILE A 10 -1.75 0.01 -2.79
CA ILE A 10 -1.61 1.26 -2.02
C ILE A 10 -2.98 1.75 -1.54
N VAL A 11 -3.98 1.74 -2.43
CA VAL A 11 -5.36 2.15 -2.11
C VAL A 11 -5.99 1.21 -1.08
N ALA A 12 -5.78 -0.11 -1.22
CA ALA A 12 -6.25 -1.09 -0.25
C ALA A 12 -5.61 -0.87 1.14
N PHE A 13 -4.31 -0.55 1.18
CA PHE A 13 -3.63 -0.23 2.43
C PHE A 13 -4.12 1.08 3.03
N ALA A 14 -4.32 2.12 2.22
CA ALA A 14 -4.90 3.39 2.66
C ALA A 14 -6.33 3.21 3.22
N ARG A 15 -7.13 2.30 2.65
CA ARG A 15 -8.43 1.90 3.20
C ARG A 15 -8.29 1.27 4.59
N HIS A 16 -7.28 0.42 4.79
CA HIS A 16 -7.04 -0.22 6.08
C HIS A 16 -6.56 0.77 7.15
N CYS A 17 -5.81 1.79 6.75
CA CYS A 17 -5.32 2.83 7.67
C CYS A 17 -6.24 4.05 7.81
N GLY A 18 -7.30 4.14 7.00
CA GLY A 18 -8.21 5.29 6.95
C GLY A 18 -9.33 5.21 7.98
N HIS A 19 -9.82 6.37 8.40
CA HIS A 19 -11.01 6.53 9.25
C HIS A 19 -12.26 6.75 8.37
N ASP A 20 -13.43 6.32 8.86
CA ASP A 20 -14.72 6.45 8.16
C ASP A 20 -14.93 7.88 7.61
N GLY A 21 -15.11 8.00 6.29
CA GLY A 21 -15.48 9.24 5.61
C GLY A 21 -14.50 9.76 4.55
N MET A 22 -13.25 9.26 4.50
CA MET A 22 -12.30 9.64 3.45
C MET A 22 -12.17 8.55 2.38
N ALA A 23 -12.28 8.94 1.10
CA ALA A 23 -12.04 8.02 -0.02
C ALA A 23 -10.60 7.49 0.06
N PRO A 24 -10.37 6.16 -0.06
CA PRO A 24 -9.04 5.56 0.07
C PRO A 24 -7.98 6.13 -0.89
N HIS A 25 -8.41 6.57 -2.09
CA HIS A 25 -7.54 7.22 -3.05
C HIS A 25 -7.03 8.57 -2.54
N ASN A 26 -7.93 9.39 -1.98
CA ASN A 26 -7.60 10.69 -1.38
C ASN A 26 -6.71 10.52 -0.15
N ALA A 27 -6.94 9.47 0.66
CA ALA A 27 -6.08 9.14 1.78
C ALA A 27 -4.66 8.76 1.33
N ALA A 28 -4.54 8.00 0.23
CA ALA A 28 -3.24 7.66 -0.34
C ALA A 28 -2.51 8.87 -0.93
N GLN A 29 -3.22 9.78 -1.61
CA GLN A 29 -2.67 11.05 -2.10
C GLN A 29 -2.26 11.98 -0.95
N SER A 30 -3.12 12.13 0.06
CA SER A 30 -2.84 12.95 1.25
C SER A 30 -1.59 12.48 2.01
N ARG A 31 -1.31 11.18 1.96
CA ARG A 31 -0.11 10.57 2.55
C ARG A 31 1.11 10.59 1.63
N GLY A 32 0.98 11.14 0.42
CA GLY A 32 2.05 11.22 -0.57
C GLY A 32 2.41 9.86 -1.18
N TRP A 33 1.56 8.84 -1.07
CA TRP A 33 1.81 7.52 -1.66
C TRP A 33 1.41 7.44 -3.14
N LEU A 34 0.43 8.26 -3.53
CA LEU A 34 0.04 8.48 -4.92
C LEU A 34 0.24 9.94 -5.28
N ASP A 35 0.57 10.22 -6.54
CA ASP A 35 0.57 11.57 -7.10
C ASP A 35 -0.85 12.01 -7.50
N ASP A 36 -0.98 13.26 -7.98
CA ASP A 36 -2.25 13.83 -8.44
C ASP A 36 -2.87 13.07 -9.63
N VAL A 37 -2.06 12.30 -10.37
CA VAL A 37 -2.49 11.47 -11.51
C VAL A 37 -2.89 10.06 -11.05
N GLY A 38 -2.66 9.72 -9.78
CA GLY A 38 -2.93 8.42 -9.20
C GLY A 38 -1.83 7.39 -9.44
N HIS A 39 -0.63 7.80 -9.84
CA HIS A 39 0.54 6.94 -9.95
C HIS A 39 1.29 6.82 -8.61
N PRO A 40 1.95 5.67 -8.34
CA PRO A 40 2.70 5.48 -7.12
C PRO A 40 3.91 6.42 -7.08
N THR A 41 4.08 7.15 -5.98
CA THR A 41 5.26 7.98 -5.77
C THR A 41 6.46 7.11 -5.34
N LYS A 42 7.60 7.74 -5.01
CA LYS A 42 8.73 7.03 -4.39
C LYS A 42 8.32 6.45 -3.03
N ASP A 43 7.56 7.18 -2.23
CA ASP A 43 7.10 6.74 -0.91
C ASP A 43 6.04 5.64 -1.00
N GLY A 44 5.14 5.71 -1.98
CA GLY A 44 4.19 4.62 -2.26
C GLY A 44 4.89 3.31 -2.64
N ARG A 45 6.00 3.39 -3.38
CA ARG A 45 6.83 2.21 -3.70
C ARG A 45 7.57 1.68 -2.48
N ALA A 46 8.14 2.55 -1.66
CA ALA A 46 8.80 2.16 -0.41
C ALA A 46 7.83 1.47 0.57
N LEU A 47 6.58 1.95 0.65
CA LEU A 47 5.51 1.29 1.41
C LEU A 47 5.27 -0.14 0.90
N LEU A 48 5.13 -0.32 -0.41
CA LEU A 48 4.90 -1.65 -0.99
C LEU A 48 6.05 -2.62 -0.74
N ASP A 49 7.29 -2.11 -0.75
CA ASP A 49 8.48 -2.89 -0.42
C ASP A 49 8.46 -3.33 1.05
N ALA A 50 8.22 -2.40 1.98
CA ALA A 50 8.08 -2.70 3.41
C ALA A 50 6.95 -3.70 3.70
N LEU A 51 5.81 -3.61 3.00
CA LEU A 51 4.71 -4.57 3.12
C LEU A 51 5.10 -5.96 2.62
N ARG A 52 5.91 -6.04 1.57
CA ARG A 52 6.41 -7.31 1.03
C ARG A 52 7.45 -7.94 1.95
N GLU A 53 8.31 -7.14 2.58
CA GLU A 53 9.25 -7.62 3.60
C GLU A 53 8.50 -8.15 4.84
N GLN A 54 7.42 -7.49 5.26
CA GLN A 54 6.56 -8.00 6.33
C GLN A 54 5.87 -9.32 5.96
N ASP A 55 5.38 -9.46 4.73
CA ASP A 55 4.73 -10.70 4.25
C ASP A 55 5.73 -11.86 4.21
N ASN A 56 6.95 -11.62 3.71
CA ASN A 56 8.04 -12.60 3.77
C ASN A 56 8.40 -12.97 5.21
N THR A 57 8.46 -11.99 6.11
CA THR A 57 8.77 -12.22 7.52
C THR A 57 7.67 -13.03 8.21
N ARG A 58 6.40 -12.76 7.92
CA ARG A 58 5.25 -13.53 8.44
C ARG A 58 5.12 -14.91 7.82
N GLY A 59 5.54 -15.09 6.56
CA GLY A 59 5.58 -16.38 5.88
C GLY A 59 6.51 -17.40 6.55
N ILE A 60 7.61 -16.94 7.15
CA ILE A 60 8.55 -17.79 7.89
C ILE A 60 7.92 -18.31 9.19
N PHE A 61 6.98 -17.57 9.80
CA PHE A 61 6.25 -18.02 10.99
C PHE A 61 5.06 -18.95 10.69
N ARG A 62 4.73 -19.21 9.42
CA ARG A 62 3.65 -20.15 9.04
C ARG A 62 4.16 -21.54 8.66
N ALA A 63 5.45 -21.84 8.88
CA ALA A 63 6.05 -23.16 8.66
C ALA A 63 6.14 -24.02 9.94
N VAL A 64 5.31 -23.74 10.95
CA VAL A 64 5.12 -24.63 12.12
C VAL A 64 3.62 -24.80 12.37
N ILE A 65 2.98 -25.68 11.58
CA ILE A 65 1.90 -26.56 12.02
C ILE A 65 1.88 -27.80 11.15
#